data_AF-A0A9P8SAA9-F1
#
_entry.id   AF-A0A9P8SAA9-F1
#
_cell.length_a   1.000
_cell.length_b   1.000
_cell.length_c   1.000
_cell.angle_alpha   90.00
_cell.angle_beta   90.00
_cell.angle_gamma   90.00
#
_symmetry.space_group_name_H-M   'P 1'
#
loop_
_entity.id
_entity.type
_entity.pdbx_description
1 polymer ?
#
loop_
_entity_poly.entity_id
_entity_poly.type
_entity_poly.pdbx_seq_one_letter_code
_entity_poly.pdbx_strand_id
1 'polypeptide(L)'
;MIVTLPLPPAVANWWPEAVTSFLQWFAFWSFSILLTVPWLFCIYQLVTNHLGRTKRIKRVLDDYTAPKVVVVMPCYREEPDVLISAIDSVVECDYPAPCIHVFLSFDGEQVDELYLNTLGLLGVPTTLDSYPNCIDVIYKGVRITVSRFSHGGKRQCQKSTFELIDRVYADYIKQNDNIFILFIDSDCILDRVCLQNFVYDMELSPGNSRKMLAMTGVITSTTKKHSIITLLQDMEYIHGQLFERTVESGCGSVTCLPGALTMLRFSAFRRMAKYYFADKAEECDDLFDYAKCHLGEDRWLTHLFMIGAKQRYQIQMCTSAFCKTEAVQTYASLVKQRRRWFLGFITNEVCMLTDWRLWKRYPALILVRFMQNTIRTTALLFFVMVLALLTTTASVRNLPVGFMAVSLGLNWLLMLYFGAKLKRFKIWFYPLMFVLNPLFNWYYMVYGILTAGQRTWGGPRADAAAADMHTTAREAAEQAERQGDELNIVPETFKPAKEARAIVRENQGPGIPIVRKRSVVRPPDVVDGQFSGPRNIKGTMYTTRRHLQHAEPISEQANPWPAYDADGTLTHGGEGDAYMSDEDKRKYAIAHQARRLRLEQRPRTGPGLNARWHNSPQANETSQGRNQVDEVGIAF
;
A
#
# COMPACT_ATOMS: atom_id res chain seq x y z
N MET A 1 22.87 19.47 12.70
CA MET A 1 23.41 20.84 12.62
C MET A 1 24.72 21.04 13.39
N ILE A 2 24.86 20.60 14.65
CA ILE A 2 26.14 20.73 15.40
C ILE A 2 27.31 19.98 14.72
N VAL A 3 26.99 19.02 13.85
CA VAL A 3 27.95 18.06 13.26
C VAL A 3 27.93 18.10 11.73
N THR A 4 27.46 19.19 11.13
CA THR A 4 27.38 19.34 9.67
C THR A 4 28.33 20.45 9.25
N LEU A 5 29.43 20.03 8.65
CA LEU A 5 30.61 20.83 8.30
C LEU A 5 30.49 21.66 7.01
N PRO A 6 31.41 22.63 6.80
CA PRO A 6 32.45 23.05 7.76
C PRO A 6 31.93 24.03 8.81
N LEU A 7 32.43 23.91 10.05
CA LEU A 7 32.19 24.90 11.10
C LEU A 7 32.77 26.24 10.63
N PRO A 8 32.04 27.36 10.76
CA PRO A 8 32.57 28.67 10.39
C PRO A 8 33.91 28.93 11.11
N PRO A 9 34.93 29.47 10.43
CA PRO A 9 36.24 29.74 11.05
C PRO A 9 36.13 30.58 12.33
N ALA A 10 35.18 31.53 12.32
CA ALA A 10 34.87 32.37 13.47
C ALA A 10 34.39 31.57 14.70
N VAL A 11 33.73 30.43 14.53
CA VAL A 11 33.26 29.54 15.61
C VAL A 11 34.34 28.54 16.01
N ALA A 12 35.08 28.01 15.01
CA ALA A 12 36.20 27.10 15.22
C ALA A 12 37.29 27.71 16.12
N ASN A 13 37.50 29.03 16.06
CA ASN A 13 38.47 29.75 16.89
C ASN A 13 38.11 29.79 18.39
N TRP A 14 36.85 29.57 18.77
CA TRP A 14 36.42 29.54 20.19
C TRP A 14 36.45 28.14 20.80
N TRP A 15 36.71 27.11 19.99
CA TRP A 15 36.68 25.72 20.42
C TRP A 15 38.08 25.11 20.39
N PRO A 16 38.43 24.22 21.34
CA PRO A 16 39.72 23.54 21.32
C PRO A 16 39.92 22.80 19.99
N GLU A 17 41.08 22.96 19.38
CA GLU A 17 41.41 22.39 18.06
C GLU A 17 41.14 20.89 17.98
N ALA A 18 41.40 20.15 19.07
CA ALA A 18 41.11 18.73 19.19
C ALA A 18 39.61 18.41 19.05
N VAL A 19 38.74 19.22 19.68
CA VAL A 19 37.29 19.04 19.63
C VAL A 19 36.78 19.39 18.24
N THR A 20 37.25 20.51 17.69
CA THR A 20 36.89 20.94 16.34
C THR A 20 37.27 19.85 15.34
N SER A 21 38.52 19.39 15.34
CA SER A 21 39.04 18.33 14.46
C SER A 21 38.26 17.02 14.60
N PHE A 22 37.94 16.59 15.82
CA PHE A 22 37.12 15.40 16.06
C PHE A 22 35.72 15.54 15.46
N LEU A 23 35.04 16.66 15.71
CA LEU A 23 33.71 16.92 15.15
C LEU A 23 33.76 16.96 13.62
N GLN A 24 34.83 17.55 13.05
CA GLN A 24 35.01 17.58 11.60
C GLN A 24 35.19 16.17 11.01
N TRP A 25 36.09 15.39 11.61
CA TRP A 25 36.34 14.01 11.22
C TRP A 25 35.05 13.17 11.32
N PHE A 26 34.34 13.24 12.44
CA PHE A 26 33.11 12.47 12.66
C PHE A 26 32.02 12.88 11.66
N ALA A 27 31.87 14.18 11.38
CA ALA A 27 30.92 14.70 10.39
C ALA A 27 31.21 14.17 8.99
N PHE A 28 32.47 14.23 8.56
CA PHE A 28 32.91 13.77 7.25
C PHE A 28 32.64 12.27 7.06
N TRP A 29 33.03 11.44 8.04
CA TRP A 29 32.82 10.00 7.98
C TRP A 29 31.35 9.62 8.12
N SER A 30 30.59 10.29 8.98
CA SER A 30 29.14 10.07 9.09
C SER A 30 28.43 10.34 7.77
N PHE A 31 28.75 11.46 7.13
CA PHE A 31 28.18 11.80 5.82
C PHE A 31 28.63 10.81 4.74
N SER A 32 29.90 10.41 4.73
CA SER A 32 30.44 9.40 3.81
C SER A 32 29.75 8.05 3.94
N ILE A 33 29.57 7.56 5.17
CA ILE A 33 28.86 6.31 5.45
C ILE A 33 27.40 6.40 4.99
N LEU A 34 26.74 7.51 5.26
CA LEU A 34 25.33 7.70 4.88
C LEU A 34 25.08 7.80 3.38
N LEU A 35 26.11 8.11 2.64
CA LEU A 35 26.07 8.20 1.19
C LEU A 35 26.39 6.83 0.58
N THR A 36 27.47 6.19 1.02
CA THR A 36 27.96 4.94 0.44
C THR A 36 27.14 3.74 0.87
N VAL A 37 26.78 3.63 2.16
CA VAL A 37 26.10 2.43 2.69
C VAL A 37 24.71 2.24 2.07
N PRO A 38 23.80 3.23 2.08
CA PRO A 38 22.52 3.10 1.38
C PRO A 38 22.67 2.77 -0.10
N TRP A 39 23.65 3.38 -0.77
CA TRP A 39 23.93 3.08 -2.17
C TRP A 39 24.34 1.62 -2.37
N LEU A 40 25.25 1.10 -1.55
CA LEU A 40 25.67 -0.30 -1.57
C LEU A 40 24.52 -1.27 -1.26
N PHE A 41 23.65 -0.93 -0.29
CA PHE A 41 22.43 -1.71 -0.03
C PHE A 41 21.51 -1.74 -1.24
N CYS A 42 21.31 -0.61 -1.91
CA CYS A 42 20.49 -0.54 -3.12
C CYS A 42 21.10 -1.40 -4.25
N ILE A 43 22.41 -1.33 -4.49
CA ILE A 43 23.10 -2.17 -5.47
C ILE A 43 22.98 -3.65 -5.12
N TYR A 44 23.24 -4.03 -3.86
CA TYR A 44 23.08 -5.41 -3.40
C TYR A 44 21.66 -5.93 -3.65
N GLN A 45 20.65 -5.13 -3.32
CA GLN A 45 19.24 -5.47 -3.54
C GLN A 45 18.90 -5.56 -5.04
N LEU A 46 19.50 -4.73 -5.88
CA LEU A 46 19.30 -4.74 -7.33
C LEU A 46 19.93 -5.97 -7.99
N VAL A 47 21.07 -6.43 -7.48
CA VAL A 47 21.73 -7.66 -7.92
C VAL A 47 20.98 -8.91 -7.45
N THR A 48 20.44 -8.88 -6.23
CA THR A 48 19.76 -10.04 -5.62
C THR A 48 18.29 -10.17 -6.00
N ASN A 49 17.59 -9.05 -6.26
CA ASN A 49 16.18 -9.02 -6.62
C ASN A 49 15.96 -8.50 -8.04
N HIS A 50 15.12 -9.18 -8.81
CA HIS A 50 14.80 -8.77 -10.17
C HIS A 50 13.88 -7.54 -10.22
N LEU A 51 14.42 -6.37 -10.55
CA LEU A 51 13.62 -5.19 -10.89
C LEU A 51 12.93 -5.39 -12.25
N GLY A 52 11.61 -5.24 -12.30
CA GLY A 52 10.88 -5.17 -13.57
C GLY A 52 9.45 -5.71 -13.54
N ARG A 53 8.73 -5.49 -14.65
CA ARG A 53 7.31 -5.83 -14.83
C ARG A 53 7.10 -7.20 -15.50
N THR A 54 8.06 -8.10 -15.34
CA THR A 54 8.00 -9.42 -15.97
C THR A 54 7.23 -10.39 -15.08
N LYS A 55 6.41 -11.26 -15.70
CA LYS A 55 5.73 -12.34 -14.99
C LYS A 55 6.75 -13.26 -14.32
N ARG A 56 6.64 -13.43 -13.00
CA ARG A 56 7.54 -14.30 -12.22
C ARG A 56 7.02 -15.74 -12.09
N ILE A 57 5.70 -15.91 -12.08
CA ILE A 57 5.08 -17.22 -11.94
C ILE A 57 5.13 -17.94 -13.29
N LYS A 58 5.91 -19.02 -13.36
CA LYS A 58 6.02 -19.89 -14.55
C LYS A 58 4.83 -20.84 -14.72
N ARG A 59 4.22 -21.25 -13.61
CA ARG A 59 3.03 -22.13 -13.61
C ARG A 59 1.77 -21.29 -13.76
N VAL A 60 0.81 -21.77 -14.54
CA VAL A 60 -0.52 -21.15 -14.61
C VAL A 60 -1.19 -21.32 -13.26
N LEU A 61 -1.58 -20.21 -12.65
CA LEU A 61 -2.44 -20.20 -11.47
C LEU A 61 -3.86 -20.53 -11.93
N ASP A 62 -4.50 -21.46 -11.23
CA ASP A 62 -5.92 -21.81 -11.43
C ASP A 62 -6.75 -21.38 -10.21
N ASP A 63 -8.08 -21.52 -10.32
CA ASP A 63 -9.03 -21.09 -9.29
C ASP A 63 -8.85 -21.79 -7.94
N TYR A 64 -8.16 -22.94 -7.92
CA TYR A 64 -7.95 -23.78 -6.73
C TYR A 64 -6.59 -23.55 -6.06
N THR A 65 -5.56 -23.25 -6.86
CA THR A 65 -4.19 -23.05 -6.40
C THR A 65 -3.87 -21.60 -6.09
N ALA A 66 -4.57 -20.65 -6.71
CA ALA A 66 -4.38 -19.23 -6.49
C ALA A 66 -5.00 -18.77 -5.15
N PRO A 67 -4.22 -18.09 -4.28
CA PRO A 67 -4.78 -17.39 -3.13
C PRO A 67 -5.87 -16.38 -3.52
N LYS A 68 -6.81 -16.09 -2.61
CA LYS A 68 -7.83 -15.07 -2.86
C LYS A 68 -7.22 -13.68 -2.65
N VAL A 69 -7.47 -12.78 -3.58
CA VAL A 69 -7.05 -11.37 -3.52
C VAL A 69 -8.29 -10.50 -3.44
N VAL A 70 -8.47 -9.84 -2.30
CA VAL A 70 -9.52 -8.87 -2.04
C VAL A 70 -8.95 -7.48 -2.28
N VAL A 71 -9.46 -6.75 -3.25
CA VAL A 71 -9.01 -5.40 -3.59
C VAL A 71 -9.94 -4.40 -2.92
N VAL A 72 -9.41 -3.46 -2.15
CA VAL A 72 -10.17 -2.42 -1.47
C VAL A 72 -9.85 -1.09 -2.10
N MET A 73 -10.85 -0.50 -2.75
CA MET A 73 -10.75 0.74 -3.51
C MET A 73 -11.75 1.77 -2.93
N PRO A 74 -11.33 2.60 -1.96
CA PRO A 74 -12.15 3.71 -1.50
C PRO A 74 -12.26 4.77 -2.59
N CYS A 75 -13.45 5.34 -2.77
CA CYS A 75 -13.75 6.33 -3.80
C CYS A 75 -14.43 7.55 -3.15
N TYR A 76 -14.00 8.76 -3.57
CA TYR A 76 -14.63 10.02 -3.17
C TYR A 76 -14.43 11.08 -4.25
N ARG A 77 -15.51 11.52 -4.89
CA ARG A 77 -15.52 12.58 -5.93
C ARG A 77 -14.45 12.38 -7.02
N GLU A 78 -14.34 11.16 -7.52
CA GLU A 78 -13.41 10.82 -8.59
C GLU A 78 -13.95 11.20 -9.97
N GLU A 79 -13.03 11.42 -10.92
CA GLU A 79 -13.42 11.51 -12.34
C GLU A 79 -13.86 10.11 -12.81
N PRO A 80 -15.06 9.94 -13.40
CA PRO A 80 -15.56 8.62 -13.81
C PRO A 80 -14.60 7.84 -14.72
N ASP A 81 -13.96 8.53 -15.68
CA ASP A 81 -13.00 7.94 -16.61
C ASP A 81 -11.73 7.42 -15.91
N VAL A 82 -11.29 8.11 -14.86
CA VAL A 82 -10.13 7.71 -14.06
C VAL A 82 -10.48 6.50 -13.21
N LEU A 83 -11.66 6.52 -12.57
CA LEU A 83 -12.14 5.44 -11.74
C LEU A 83 -12.35 4.14 -12.53
N ILE A 84 -13.00 4.21 -13.70
CA ILE A 84 -13.20 3.01 -14.54
C ILE A 84 -11.88 2.48 -15.06
N SER A 85 -10.93 3.35 -15.43
CA SER A 85 -9.57 2.93 -15.82
C SER A 85 -8.84 2.20 -14.68
N ALA A 86 -9.02 2.64 -13.44
CA ALA A 86 -8.47 1.97 -12.26
C ALA A 86 -9.13 0.59 -12.05
N ILE A 87 -10.46 0.51 -12.12
CA ILE A 87 -11.22 -0.75 -12.02
C ILE A 87 -10.78 -1.74 -13.11
N ASP A 88 -10.72 -1.27 -14.36
CA ASP A 88 -10.29 -2.06 -15.53
C ASP A 88 -8.89 -2.64 -15.32
N SER A 89 -7.96 -1.83 -14.82
CA SER A 89 -6.59 -2.29 -14.56
C SER A 89 -6.50 -3.42 -13.52
N VAL A 90 -7.45 -3.48 -12.58
CA VAL A 90 -7.52 -4.54 -11.57
C VAL A 90 -8.13 -5.81 -12.15
N VAL A 91 -9.26 -5.70 -12.85
CA VAL A 91 -9.98 -6.87 -13.38
C VAL A 91 -9.27 -7.51 -14.58
N GLU A 92 -8.45 -6.75 -15.31
CA GLU A 92 -7.65 -7.22 -16.44
C GLU A 92 -6.26 -7.73 -16.03
N CYS A 93 -5.95 -7.74 -14.73
CA CYS A 93 -4.73 -8.39 -14.24
C CYS A 93 -4.69 -9.85 -14.70
N ASP A 94 -3.49 -10.33 -15.06
CA ASP A 94 -3.22 -11.74 -15.30
C ASP A 94 -3.32 -12.45 -13.95
N TYR A 95 -4.54 -12.78 -13.50
CA TYR A 95 -4.83 -13.52 -12.28
C TYR A 95 -6.20 -14.18 -12.45
N PRO A 96 -6.47 -15.36 -11.87
CA PRO A 96 -7.76 -16.02 -12.05
C PRO A 96 -8.90 -15.15 -11.53
N ALA A 97 -9.85 -14.80 -12.41
CA ALA A 97 -10.94 -13.87 -12.10
C ALA A 97 -11.79 -14.30 -10.88
N PRO A 98 -12.12 -15.60 -10.66
CA PRO A 98 -12.81 -16.06 -9.46
C PRO A 98 -12.00 -15.88 -8.15
N CYS A 99 -10.71 -15.59 -8.24
CA CYS A 99 -9.85 -15.31 -7.11
C CYS A 99 -9.64 -13.83 -6.83
N ILE A 100 -10.18 -12.94 -7.67
CA ILE A 100 -10.21 -11.49 -7.44
C ILE A 100 -11.59 -11.11 -6.93
N HIS A 101 -11.64 -10.28 -5.89
CA HIS A 101 -12.88 -9.65 -5.43
C HIS A 101 -12.62 -8.18 -5.13
N VAL A 102 -13.26 -7.28 -5.86
CA VAL A 102 -13.08 -5.84 -5.69
C VAL A 102 -14.19 -5.27 -4.81
N PHE A 103 -13.82 -4.62 -3.71
CA PHE A 103 -14.71 -3.80 -2.89
C PHE A 103 -14.51 -2.35 -3.29
N LEU A 104 -15.47 -1.82 -4.05
CA LEU A 104 -15.52 -0.44 -4.48
C LEU A 104 -16.40 0.35 -3.50
N SER A 105 -15.75 1.13 -2.65
CA SER A 105 -16.39 1.70 -1.46
C SER A 105 -16.47 3.23 -1.55
N PHE A 106 -17.68 3.75 -1.72
CA PHE A 106 -17.96 5.18 -1.78
C PHE A 106 -18.03 5.78 -0.37
N ASP A 107 -17.22 6.82 -0.13
CA ASP A 107 -17.21 7.60 1.12
C ASP A 107 -18.31 8.67 1.11
N GLY A 108 -19.55 8.20 1.04
CA GLY A 108 -20.76 9.02 0.99
C GLY A 108 -22.00 8.14 0.79
N GLU A 109 -23.08 8.46 1.50
CA GLU A 109 -24.34 7.72 1.38
C GLU A 109 -25.18 8.18 0.19
N GLN A 110 -24.86 9.32 -0.40
CA GLN A 110 -25.66 9.90 -1.47
C GLN A 110 -25.55 9.07 -2.75
N VAL A 111 -26.66 8.97 -3.47
CA VAL A 111 -26.70 8.43 -4.83
C VAL A 111 -26.39 9.60 -5.76
N ASP A 112 -25.10 9.87 -5.94
CA ASP A 112 -24.62 10.97 -6.78
C ASP A 112 -24.41 10.54 -8.24
N GLU A 113 -24.10 11.51 -9.09
CA GLU A 113 -23.84 11.28 -10.51
C GLU A 113 -22.66 10.31 -10.72
N LEU A 114 -21.62 10.41 -9.88
CA LEU A 114 -20.47 9.53 -9.93
C LEU A 114 -20.87 8.07 -9.67
N TYR A 115 -21.67 7.83 -8.63
CA TYR A 115 -22.15 6.50 -8.29
C TYR A 115 -23.03 5.91 -9.41
N LEU A 116 -24.00 6.69 -9.92
CA LEU A 116 -24.88 6.24 -11.00
C LEU A 116 -24.12 5.96 -12.29
N ASN A 117 -23.18 6.83 -12.67
CA ASN A 117 -22.33 6.62 -13.85
C ASN A 117 -21.47 5.36 -13.68
N THR A 118 -20.87 5.19 -12.50
CA THR A 118 -20.08 3.99 -12.17
C THR A 118 -20.93 2.72 -12.28
N LEU A 119 -22.14 2.71 -11.72
CA LEU A 119 -23.06 1.58 -11.84
C LEU A 119 -23.45 1.30 -13.30
N GLY A 120 -23.74 2.34 -14.08
CA GLY A 120 -24.02 2.21 -15.51
C GLY A 120 -22.87 1.58 -16.29
N LEU A 121 -21.63 2.03 -16.03
CA LEU A 121 -20.41 1.47 -16.63
C LEU A 121 -20.16 0.01 -16.21
N LEU A 122 -20.57 -0.37 -15.00
CA LEU A 122 -20.51 -1.74 -14.50
C LEU A 122 -21.68 -2.62 -15.02
N GLY A 123 -22.59 -2.07 -15.81
CA GLY A 123 -23.70 -2.79 -16.44
C GLY A 123 -24.95 -2.90 -15.57
N VAL A 124 -25.06 -2.11 -14.50
CA VAL A 124 -26.28 -2.01 -13.68
C VAL A 124 -27.21 -0.95 -14.28
N PRO A 125 -28.50 -1.26 -14.50
CA PRO A 125 -29.46 -0.28 -14.99
C PRO A 125 -29.55 0.94 -14.07
N THR A 126 -29.48 2.15 -14.63
CA THR A 126 -29.57 3.44 -13.91
C THR A 126 -31.01 3.88 -13.63
N THR A 127 -32.00 3.10 -14.07
CA THR A 127 -33.44 3.41 -13.97
C THR A 127 -34.13 2.73 -12.79
N LEU A 128 -33.39 2.26 -11.79
CA LEU A 128 -34.00 1.61 -10.62
C LEU A 128 -34.57 2.67 -9.67
N ASP A 129 -35.78 2.42 -9.15
CA ASP A 129 -36.45 3.33 -8.21
C ASP A 129 -35.67 3.51 -6.90
N SER A 130 -34.90 2.49 -6.50
CA SER A 130 -34.02 2.53 -5.34
C SER A 130 -32.79 1.65 -5.51
N TYR A 131 -31.66 2.10 -4.95
CA TYR A 131 -30.40 1.37 -4.95
C TYR A 131 -30.08 0.89 -3.53
N PRO A 132 -29.74 -0.40 -3.33
CA PRO A 132 -29.19 -0.88 -2.08
C PRO A 132 -27.92 -0.11 -1.68
N ASN A 133 -27.61 -0.09 -0.38
CA ASN A 133 -26.33 0.45 0.09
C ASN A 133 -25.13 -0.42 -0.32
N CYS A 134 -25.37 -1.68 -0.68
CA CYS A 134 -24.35 -2.62 -1.11
C CYS A 134 -24.90 -3.49 -2.25
N ILE A 135 -24.22 -3.51 -3.39
CA ILE A 135 -24.63 -4.23 -4.60
C ILE A 135 -23.46 -5.06 -5.11
N ASP A 136 -23.70 -6.34 -5.35
CA ASP A 136 -22.73 -7.22 -6.00
C ASP A 136 -22.97 -7.28 -7.50
N VAL A 137 -21.93 -7.04 -8.28
CA VAL A 137 -21.94 -7.11 -9.74
C VAL A 137 -20.82 -8.00 -10.23
N ILE A 138 -21.03 -8.65 -11.38
CA ILE A 138 -19.99 -9.39 -12.08
C ILE A 138 -19.57 -8.55 -13.27
N TYR A 139 -18.33 -8.06 -13.24
CA TYR A 139 -17.76 -7.23 -14.29
C TYR A 139 -16.53 -7.91 -14.86
N LYS A 140 -16.52 -8.16 -16.17
CA LYS A 140 -15.45 -8.90 -16.88
C LYS A 140 -15.06 -10.24 -16.20
N GLY A 141 -16.03 -10.91 -15.56
CA GLY A 141 -15.83 -12.18 -14.85
C GLY A 141 -15.30 -12.07 -13.41
N VAL A 142 -14.98 -10.86 -12.95
CA VAL A 142 -14.56 -10.56 -11.58
C VAL A 142 -15.77 -10.09 -10.77
N ARG A 143 -15.86 -10.51 -9.51
CA ARG A 143 -16.88 -10.01 -8.58
C ARG A 143 -16.47 -8.63 -8.08
N ILE A 144 -17.37 -7.66 -8.19
CA ILE A 144 -17.23 -6.32 -7.63
C ILE A 144 -18.39 -6.06 -6.68
N THR A 145 -18.09 -5.78 -5.42
CA THR A 145 -19.05 -5.30 -4.43
C THR A 145 -18.96 -3.78 -4.37
N VAL A 146 -20.01 -3.10 -4.83
CA VAL A 146 -20.13 -1.65 -4.77
C VAL A 146 -20.89 -1.27 -3.51
N SER A 147 -20.28 -0.48 -2.63
CA SER A 147 -20.86 -0.09 -1.34
C SER A 147 -20.87 1.43 -1.17
N ARG A 148 -21.90 1.95 -0.50
CA ARG A 148 -22.01 3.34 -0.03
C ARG A 148 -21.98 3.36 1.50
N PHE A 149 -21.13 4.19 2.08
CA PHE A 149 -20.98 4.33 3.52
C PHE A 149 -21.15 5.78 3.97
N SER A 150 -21.42 5.99 5.26
CA SER A 150 -21.46 7.33 5.87
C SER A 150 -20.12 8.04 5.64
N HIS A 151 -20.19 9.31 5.25
CA HIS A 151 -18.99 10.10 5.00
C HIS A 151 -18.15 10.24 6.27
N GLY A 152 -16.88 9.83 6.21
CA GLY A 152 -15.96 9.90 7.35
C GLY A 152 -14.48 9.93 6.96
N GLY A 153 -14.19 10.13 5.68
CA GLY A 153 -12.85 10.09 5.13
C GLY A 153 -12.39 8.66 4.81
N LYS A 154 -11.29 8.58 4.06
CA LYS A 154 -10.69 7.33 3.57
C LYS A 154 -10.56 6.23 4.63
N ARG A 155 -10.04 6.56 5.84
CA ARG A 155 -9.81 5.56 6.90
C ARG A 155 -11.11 5.01 7.47
N GLN A 156 -12.16 5.82 7.60
CA GLN A 156 -13.48 5.35 8.04
C GLN A 156 -14.14 4.49 6.95
N CYS A 157 -14.08 4.93 5.69
CA CYS A 157 -14.52 4.12 4.55
C CYS A 157 -13.79 2.76 4.49
N GLN A 158 -12.48 2.75 4.72
CA GLN A 158 -11.69 1.51 4.85
C GLN A 158 -12.13 0.64 6.04
N LYS A 159 -12.51 1.23 7.18
CA LYS A 159 -13.03 0.52 8.36
C LYS A 159 -14.32 -0.21 8.03
N SER A 160 -15.31 0.51 7.49
CA SER A 160 -16.60 -0.06 7.09
C SER A 160 -16.43 -1.14 6.02
N THR A 161 -15.53 -0.93 5.06
CA THR A 161 -15.17 -1.93 4.06
C THR A 161 -14.53 -3.16 4.69
N PHE A 162 -13.60 -2.99 5.63
CA PHE A 162 -12.97 -4.10 6.33
C PHE A 162 -13.99 -4.93 7.14
N GLU A 163 -14.93 -4.28 7.83
CA GLU A 163 -16.00 -4.97 8.54
C GLU A 163 -16.89 -5.77 7.59
N LEU A 164 -17.20 -5.22 6.41
CA LEU A 164 -17.93 -5.93 5.37
C LEU A 164 -17.14 -7.15 4.88
N ILE A 165 -15.84 -7.02 4.61
CA ILE A 165 -14.98 -8.14 4.19
C ILE A 165 -14.92 -9.23 5.26
N ASP A 166 -14.75 -8.86 6.54
CA ASP A 166 -14.70 -9.83 7.64
C ASP A 166 -16.00 -10.63 7.75
N ARG A 167 -17.16 -10.00 7.47
CA ARG A 167 -18.46 -10.67 7.40
C ARG A 167 -18.60 -11.57 6.17
N VAL A 168 -18.28 -11.05 4.98
CA VAL A 168 -18.41 -11.78 3.70
C VAL A 168 -17.53 -13.03 3.67
N TYR A 169 -16.33 -12.96 4.24
CA TYR A 169 -15.39 -14.08 4.26
C TYR A 169 -15.39 -14.88 5.56
N ALA A 170 -16.35 -14.64 6.48
CA ALA A 170 -16.38 -15.25 7.80
C ALA A 170 -16.28 -16.78 7.76
N ASP A 171 -17.02 -17.43 6.86
CA ASP A 171 -17.01 -18.89 6.70
C ASP A 171 -15.76 -19.41 6.00
N TYR A 172 -15.28 -18.67 4.99
CA TYR A 172 -14.07 -19.03 4.26
C TYR A 172 -12.85 -19.03 5.18
N ILE A 173 -12.73 -18.03 6.06
CA ILE A 173 -11.59 -17.88 6.98
C ILE A 173 -11.57 -18.96 8.06
N LYS A 174 -12.71 -19.60 8.37
CA LYS A 174 -12.74 -20.74 9.30
C LYS A 174 -11.92 -21.93 8.78
N GLN A 175 -11.82 -22.07 7.45
CA GLN A 175 -11.16 -23.21 6.80
C GLN A 175 -9.83 -22.81 6.13
N ASN A 176 -9.68 -21.57 5.69
CA ASN A 176 -8.57 -21.12 4.84
C ASN A 176 -7.91 -19.83 5.33
N ASP A 177 -6.57 -19.79 5.35
CA ASP A 177 -5.76 -18.58 5.68
C ASP A 177 -4.93 -18.10 4.46
N ASN A 178 -5.55 -18.11 3.28
CA ASN A 178 -4.93 -17.73 2.00
C ASN A 178 -5.63 -16.51 1.35
N ILE A 179 -6.13 -15.59 2.17
CA ILE A 179 -6.67 -14.30 1.70
C ILE A 179 -5.60 -13.22 1.83
N PHE A 180 -5.42 -12.46 0.76
CA PHE A 180 -4.64 -11.23 0.73
C PHE A 180 -5.56 -10.04 0.45
N ILE A 181 -5.32 -8.91 1.12
CA ILE A 181 -5.99 -7.63 0.86
C ILE A 181 -5.03 -6.72 0.13
N LEU A 182 -5.45 -6.18 -1.02
CA LEU A 182 -4.77 -5.09 -1.71
C LEU A 182 -5.47 -3.77 -1.38
N PHE A 183 -4.74 -2.85 -0.74
CA PHE A 183 -5.11 -1.44 -0.72
C PHE A 183 -4.59 -0.74 -1.97
N ILE A 184 -5.50 -0.04 -2.64
CA ILE A 184 -5.26 0.74 -3.85
C ILE A 184 -6.08 2.03 -3.79
N ASP A 185 -5.52 3.14 -4.27
CA ASP A 185 -6.26 4.37 -4.48
C ASP A 185 -7.09 4.30 -5.79
N SER A 186 -8.20 5.02 -5.85
CA SER A 186 -9.14 5.06 -6.98
C SER A 186 -8.59 5.69 -8.26
N ASP A 187 -7.42 6.32 -8.20
CA ASP A 187 -6.69 6.91 -9.33
C ASP A 187 -5.51 6.03 -9.81
N CYS A 188 -5.31 4.87 -9.19
CA CYS A 188 -4.17 4.01 -9.47
C CYS A 188 -4.50 2.96 -10.55
N ILE A 189 -3.61 2.89 -11.54
CA ILE A 189 -3.66 1.92 -12.64
C ILE A 189 -2.62 0.84 -12.38
N LEU A 190 -3.07 -0.41 -12.19
CA LEU A 190 -2.19 -1.56 -11.98
C LEU A 190 -1.50 -2.01 -13.26
N ASP A 191 -0.27 -2.50 -13.12
CA ASP A 191 0.37 -3.28 -14.16
C ASP A 191 -0.25 -4.69 -14.22
N ARG A 192 -0.36 -5.26 -15.43
CA ARG A 192 -1.08 -6.52 -15.68
C ARG A 192 -0.61 -7.69 -14.81
N VAL A 193 0.68 -7.75 -14.46
CA VAL A 193 1.25 -8.84 -13.65
C VAL A 193 1.36 -8.51 -12.15
N CYS A 194 0.82 -7.36 -11.73
CA CYS A 194 1.01 -6.83 -10.37
C CYS A 194 0.54 -7.80 -9.28
N LEU A 195 -0.68 -8.34 -9.40
CA LEU A 195 -1.23 -9.27 -8.40
C LEU A 195 -0.42 -10.56 -8.29
N GLN A 196 -0.05 -11.16 -9.44
CA GLN A 196 0.80 -12.36 -9.46
C GLN A 196 2.15 -12.12 -8.80
N ASN A 197 2.78 -10.98 -9.07
CA ASN A 197 4.09 -10.68 -8.52
C ASN A 197 4.06 -10.48 -7.01
N PHE A 198 3.01 -9.84 -6.47
CA PHE A 198 2.79 -9.80 -5.01
C PHE A 198 2.62 -11.19 -4.42
N VAL A 199 1.71 -11.99 -4.98
CA VAL A 199 1.42 -13.35 -4.48
C VAL A 199 2.67 -14.24 -4.59
N TYR A 200 3.46 -14.09 -5.65
CA TYR A 200 4.72 -14.79 -5.83
C TYR A 200 5.70 -14.49 -4.70
N ASP A 201 5.98 -13.22 -4.43
CA ASP A 201 6.94 -12.83 -3.40
C ASP A 201 6.42 -13.11 -1.97
N MET A 202 5.10 -13.09 -1.75
CA MET A 202 4.50 -13.34 -0.43
C MET A 202 4.30 -14.83 -0.10
N GLU A 203 4.02 -15.68 -1.09
CA GLU A 203 3.56 -17.07 -0.87
C GLU A 203 4.28 -18.12 -1.72
N LEU A 204 4.57 -17.85 -3.00
CA LEU A 204 4.94 -18.90 -3.97
C LEU A 204 6.44 -18.99 -4.29
N SER A 205 7.24 -18.00 -3.91
CA SER A 205 8.65 -17.97 -4.27
C SER A 205 9.43 -19.16 -3.66
N PRO A 206 10.42 -19.71 -4.38
CA PRO A 206 11.19 -20.85 -3.88
C PRO A 206 11.89 -20.54 -2.56
N GLY A 207 11.79 -21.44 -1.58
CA GLY A 207 12.36 -21.23 -0.24
C GLY A 207 11.63 -20.19 0.61
N ASN A 208 10.47 -19.70 0.18
CA ASN A 208 9.68 -18.75 0.95
C ASN A 208 9.12 -19.40 2.22
N SER A 209 9.34 -18.73 3.35
CA SER A 209 8.80 -19.15 4.64
C SER A 209 7.28 -18.98 4.78
N ARG A 210 6.62 -18.29 3.82
CA ARG A 210 5.20 -17.92 3.81
C ARG A 210 4.77 -17.11 5.04
N LYS A 211 5.74 -16.43 5.65
CA LYS A 211 5.54 -15.58 6.84
C LYS A 211 5.49 -14.10 6.49
N MET A 212 5.46 -13.75 5.21
CA MET A 212 5.30 -12.36 4.77
C MET A 212 3.93 -11.83 5.22
N LEU A 213 3.94 -10.69 5.91
CA LEU A 213 2.74 -10.06 6.47
C LEU A 213 2.21 -8.98 5.54
N ALA A 214 3.11 -8.22 4.92
CA ALA A 214 2.76 -7.10 4.07
C ALA A 214 3.86 -6.81 3.04
N MET A 215 3.47 -6.35 1.86
CA MET A 215 4.38 -5.82 0.86
C MET A 215 3.81 -4.58 0.20
N THR A 216 4.67 -3.62 -0.12
CA THR A 216 4.32 -2.49 -1.01
C THR A 216 5.01 -2.64 -2.36
N GLY A 217 4.37 -2.16 -3.42
CA GLY A 217 4.91 -2.22 -4.78
C GLY A 217 5.52 -0.90 -5.24
N VAL A 218 6.06 -0.88 -6.45
CA VAL A 218 6.65 0.31 -7.07
C VAL A 218 5.55 1.20 -7.63
N ILE A 219 5.30 2.31 -6.95
CA ILE A 219 4.38 3.35 -7.43
C ILE A 219 5.15 4.31 -8.33
N THR A 220 4.63 4.57 -9.52
CA THR A 220 5.19 5.55 -10.44
C THR A 220 4.13 6.56 -10.84
N SER A 221 4.50 7.73 -11.35
CA SER A 221 3.48 8.69 -11.77
C SER A 221 3.13 8.53 -13.26
N THR A 222 1.90 8.92 -13.58
CA THR A 222 1.40 9.21 -14.91
C THR A 222 0.81 10.61 -14.92
N THR A 223 0.72 11.26 -16.08
CA THR A 223 0.13 12.59 -16.17
C THR A 223 -0.48 12.82 -17.55
N LYS A 224 -1.64 13.47 -17.58
CA LYS A 224 -2.29 13.93 -18.82
C LYS A 224 -1.56 15.13 -19.43
N LYS A 225 -1.09 16.07 -18.60
CA LYS A 225 -0.36 17.28 -19.02
C LYS A 225 1.06 17.28 -18.45
N HIS A 226 2.05 17.55 -19.29
CA HIS A 226 3.44 17.62 -18.85
C HIS A 226 3.80 19.02 -18.39
N SER A 227 4.34 19.11 -17.18
CA SER A 227 4.88 20.33 -16.56
C SER A 227 6.11 20.01 -15.73
N ILE A 228 6.88 21.02 -15.36
CA ILE A 228 8.07 20.87 -14.51
C ILE A 228 7.70 20.17 -13.19
N ILE A 229 6.56 20.52 -12.57
CA ILE A 229 6.14 19.88 -11.31
C ILE A 229 5.82 18.40 -11.49
N THR A 230 5.22 17.99 -12.62
CA THR A 230 4.90 16.57 -12.88
C THR A 230 6.17 15.77 -13.21
N LEU A 231 7.15 16.40 -13.85
CA LEU A 231 8.46 15.82 -14.13
C LEU A 231 9.24 15.56 -12.84
N LEU A 232 9.29 16.55 -11.94
CA LEU A 232 9.93 16.42 -10.63
C LEU A 232 9.26 15.33 -9.78
N GLN A 233 7.93 15.31 -9.75
CA GLN A 233 7.18 14.25 -9.07
C GLN A 233 7.56 12.86 -9.59
N ASP A 234 7.59 12.63 -10.91
CA ASP A 234 7.97 11.32 -11.46
C ASP A 234 9.36 10.86 -10.99
N MET A 235 10.36 11.74 -11.09
CA MET A 235 11.72 11.44 -10.64
C MET A 235 11.78 11.18 -9.13
N GLU A 236 11.00 11.92 -8.35
CA GLU A 236 10.89 11.72 -6.91
C GLU A 236 10.26 10.37 -6.56
N TYR A 237 9.18 9.96 -7.25
CA TYR A 237 8.59 8.64 -7.07
C TYR A 237 9.61 7.54 -7.37
N ILE A 238 10.34 7.63 -8.49
CA ILE A 238 11.36 6.63 -8.82
C ILE A 238 12.46 6.59 -7.75
N HIS A 239 12.97 7.74 -7.32
CA HIS A 239 13.99 7.80 -6.29
C HIS A 239 13.49 7.24 -4.95
N GLY A 240 12.35 7.72 -4.44
CA GLY A 240 11.81 7.28 -3.16
C GLY A 240 11.46 5.78 -3.15
N GLN A 241 10.91 5.25 -4.24
CA GLN A 241 10.46 3.85 -4.29
C GLN A 241 11.60 2.86 -4.54
N LEU A 242 12.54 3.16 -5.46
CA LEU A 242 13.59 2.23 -5.83
C LEU A 242 14.92 2.43 -5.09
N PHE A 243 15.14 3.61 -4.53
CA PHE A 243 16.31 3.88 -3.70
C PHE A 243 15.94 3.79 -2.22
N GLU A 244 15.18 4.76 -1.69
CA GLU A 244 14.96 4.87 -0.25
C GLU A 244 14.25 3.64 0.32
N ARG A 245 13.11 3.22 -0.25
CA ARG A 245 12.35 2.07 0.25
C ARG A 245 13.07 0.75 0.07
N THR A 246 13.87 0.59 -0.98
CA THR A 246 14.68 -0.63 -1.18
C THR A 246 15.77 -0.73 -0.12
N VAL A 247 16.40 0.39 0.25
CA VAL A 247 17.35 0.44 1.39
C VAL A 247 16.64 0.09 2.69
N GLU A 248 15.47 0.67 2.96
CA GLU A 248 14.67 0.32 4.14
C GLU A 248 14.37 -1.19 4.18
N SER A 249 13.83 -1.72 3.07
CA SER A 249 13.53 -3.15 2.92
C SER A 249 14.74 -4.03 3.23
N GLY A 250 15.92 -3.67 2.70
CA GLY A 250 17.19 -4.35 2.96
C GLY A 250 17.68 -4.25 4.40
N CYS A 251 17.28 -3.22 5.14
CA CYS A 251 17.54 -3.07 6.57
C CYS A 251 16.55 -3.84 7.47
N GLY A 252 15.61 -4.61 6.88
CA GLY A 252 14.75 -5.54 7.60
C GLY A 252 13.26 -5.20 7.60
N SER A 253 12.85 -4.00 7.18
CA SER A 253 11.44 -3.61 7.03
C SER A 253 11.33 -2.31 6.23
N VAL A 254 10.19 -2.07 5.57
CA VAL A 254 9.83 -0.71 5.12
C VAL A 254 9.20 0.11 6.25
N THR A 255 9.31 1.44 6.19
CA THR A 255 8.74 2.37 7.19
C THR A 255 7.37 2.93 6.79
N CYS A 256 6.94 2.68 5.55
CA CYS A 256 5.66 3.13 5.02
C CYS A 256 5.11 2.11 4.00
N LEU A 257 3.89 1.68 4.23
CA LEU A 257 3.04 0.90 3.34
C LEU A 257 1.98 1.86 2.77
N PRO A 258 2.23 2.44 1.58
CA PRO A 258 1.40 3.47 1.00
C PRO A 258 0.03 2.92 0.59
N GLY A 259 -1.03 3.68 0.84
CA GLY A 259 -2.40 3.29 0.47
C GLY A 259 -2.61 3.07 -1.02
N ALA A 260 -1.78 3.69 -1.87
CA ALA A 260 -1.84 3.57 -3.32
C ALA A 260 -1.48 2.16 -3.87
N LEU A 261 -0.60 1.41 -3.20
CA LEU A 261 -0.23 0.06 -3.63
C LEU A 261 0.41 -0.76 -2.49
N THR A 262 -0.43 -1.46 -1.73
CA THR A 262 0.00 -2.31 -0.62
C THR A 262 -0.82 -3.61 -0.55
N MET A 263 -0.13 -4.75 -0.58
CA MET A 263 -0.71 -6.07 -0.35
C MET A 263 -0.46 -6.53 1.09
N LEU A 264 -1.51 -6.93 1.80
CA LEU A 264 -1.48 -7.39 3.19
C LEU A 264 -2.03 -8.80 3.29
N ARG A 265 -1.44 -9.65 4.15
CA ARG A 265 -2.08 -10.91 4.53
C ARG A 265 -3.31 -10.59 5.40
N PHE A 266 -4.49 -11.11 5.04
CA PHE A 266 -5.75 -10.77 5.71
C PHE A 266 -5.71 -11.04 7.21
N SER A 267 -5.22 -12.23 7.62
CA SER A 267 -5.12 -12.59 9.04
C SER A 267 -4.17 -11.68 9.82
N ALA A 268 -3.13 -11.12 9.18
CA ALA A 268 -2.25 -10.15 9.79
C ALA A 268 -2.94 -8.80 9.97
N PHE A 269 -3.62 -8.32 8.91
CA PHE A 269 -4.38 -7.07 8.98
C PHE A 269 -5.50 -7.13 10.02
N ARG A 270 -6.28 -8.22 10.06
CA ARG A 270 -7.37 -8.42 11.04
C ARG A 270 -6.91 -8.25 12.49
N ARG A 271 -5.70 -8.70 12.84
CA ARG A 271 -5.13 -8.51 14.19
C ARG A 271 -4.77 -7.06 14.48
N MET A 272 -4.30 -6.33 13.47
CA MET A 272 -3.92 -4.92 13.59
C MET A 272 -5.11 -3.98 13.45
N ALA A 273 -6.18 -4.41 12.77
CA ALA A 273 -7.38 -3.63 12.49
C ALA A 273 -8.00 -3.03 13.75
N LYS A 274 -8.04 -3.77 14.86
CA LYS A 274 -8.54 -3.25 16.15
C LYS A 274 -7.74 -2.06 16.72
N TYR A 275 -6.46 -1.92 16.35
CA TYR A 275 -5.62 -0.78 16.74
C TYR A 275 -5.59 0.28 15.65
N TYR A 276 -5.58 -0.15 14.38
CA TYR A 276 -5.61 0.72 13.22
C TYR A 276 -6.94 1.47 13.09
N PHE A 277 -8.05 0.89 13.52
CA PHE A 277 -9.39 1.49 13.52
C PHE A 277 -9.90 1.86 14.91
N ALA A 278 -9.05 1.81 15.95
CA ALA A 278 -9.45 2.31 17.26
C ALA A 278 -9.83 3.79 17.15
N ASP A 279 -11.08 4.11 17.49
CA ASP A 279 -11.74 5.43 17.33
C ASP A 279 -11.19 6.51 18.29
N LYS A 280 -9.90 6.49 18.61
CA LYS A 280 -9.23 7.63 19.26
C LYS A 280 -8.98 8.80 18.32
N ALA A 281 -9.33 8.63 17.05
CA ALA A 281 -9.23 9.63 16.01
C ALA A 281 -10.10 10.86 16.29
N GLU A 282 -11.34 10.65 16.71
CA GLU A 282 -12.29 11.72 17.04
C GLU A 282 -11.98 12.37 18.40
N GLU A 283 -11.21 11.69 19.26
CA GLU A 283 -10.69 12.20 20.53
C GLU A 283 -9.24 12.75 20.42
N CYS A 284 -8.70 12.91 19.20
CA CYS A 284 -7.38 13.52 18.99
C CYS A 284 -7.42 15.02 19.30
N ASP A 285 -7.39 15.35 20.59
CA ASP A 285 -7.24 16.73 21.07
C ASP A 285 -5.84 17.27 20.76
N ASP A 286 -4.83 16.39 20.56
CA ASP A 286 -3.44 16.74 20.25
C ASP A 286 -3.14 16.73 18.73
N LEU A 287 -2.43 17.77 18.27
CA LEU A 287 -1.91 17.90 16.91
C LEU A 287 -1.07 16.68 16.51
N PHE A 288 -0.26 16.19 17.45
CA PHE A 288 0.64 15.07 17.19
C PHE A 288 -0.13 13.79 16.85
N ASP A 289 -1.17 13.47 17.62
CA ASP A 289 -2.01 12.30 17.39
C ASP A 289 -2.84 12.42 16.11
N TYR A 290 -3.34 13.63 15.81
CA TYR A 290 -4.01 13.89 14.54
C TYR A 290 -3.09 13.63 13.34
N ALA A 291 -1.91 14.25 13.31
CA ALA A 291 -0.96 14.07 12.22
C ALA A 291 -0.48 12.61 12.10
N LYS A 292 -0.26 11.93 13.23
CA LYS A 292 0.12 10.52 13.25
C LYS A 292 -0.95 9.60 12.65
N CYS A 293 -2.20 9.77 13.08
CA CYS A 293 -3.28 8.82 12.79
C CYS A 293 -4.11 9.15 11.54
N HIS A 294 -4.11 10.41 11.08
CA HIS A 294 -4.94 10.87 9.95
C HIS A 294 -4.13 11.39 8.77
N LEU A 295 -2.98 12.02 9.00
CA LEU A 295 -2.13 12.52 7.91
C LEU A 295 -1.09 11.48 7.47
N GLY A 296 -0.70 10.59 8.39
CA GLY A 296 0.26 9.51 8.20
C GLY A 296 -0.32 8.14 8.53
N GLU A 297 -1.59 7.90 8.24
CA GLU A 297 -2.31 6.65 8.51
C GLU A 297 -1.58 5.42 7.96
N ASP A 298 -0.99 5.54 6.77
CA ASP A 298 -0.16 4.51 6.12
C ASP A 298 1.09 4.16 6.94
N ARG A 299 1.77 5.18 7.48
CA ARG A 299 2.95 5.00 8.34
C ARG A 299 2.56 4.42 9.70
N TRP A 300 1.43 4.86 10.25
CA TRP A 300 0.89 4.30 11.48
C TRP A 300 0.53 2.82 11.33
N LEU A 301 -0.14 2.45 10.23
CA LEU A 301 -0.42 1.06 9.89
C LEU A 301 0.88 0.24 9.82
N THR A 302 1.90 0.79 9.14
CA THR A 302 3.21 0.14 9.03
C THR A 302 3.88 -0.07 10.38
N HIS A 303 3.82 0.95 11.25
CA HIS A 303 4.36 0.87 12.61
C HIS A 303 3.68 -0.24 13.42
N LEU A 304 2.35 -0.37 13.33
CA LEU A 304 1.60 -1.47 13.96
C LEU A 304 2.06 -2.84 13.44
N PHE A 305 2.26 -2.98 12.13
CA PHE A 305 2.81 -4.21 11.53
C PHE A 305 4.23 -4.50 12.01
N MET A 306 5.11 -3.50 12.13
CA MET A 306 6.49 -3.67 12.62
C MET A 306 6.52 -4.14 14.09
N ILE A 307 5.62 -3.61 14.92
CA ILE A 307 5.46 -4.08 16.30
C ILE A 307 4.91 -5.52 16.33
N GLY A 308 3.92 -5.81 15.47
CA GLY A 308 3.28 -7.12 15.39
C GLY A 308 4.11 -8.22 14.71
N ALA A 309 5.13 -7.85 13.93
CA ALA A 309 6.01 -8.80 13.25
C ALA A 309 6.88 -9.55 14.26
N LYS A 310 7.02 -10.87 14.10
CA LYS A 310 7.85 -11.71 14.98
C LYS A 310 9.32 -11.71 14.54
N GLN A 311 9.57 -11.48 13.26
CA GLN A 311 10.89 -11.57 12.62
C GLN A 311 11.13 -10.36 11.71
N ARG A 312 12.41 -10.10 11.40
CA ARG A 312 12.79 -9.16 10.34
C ARG A 312 12.34 -9.70 8.98
N TYR A 313 12.22 -8.81 7.99
CA TYR A 313 11.89 -9.13 6.60
C TYR A 313 10.47 -9.66 6.37
N GLN A 314 9.55 -9.46 7.32
CA GLN A 314 8.12 -9.81 7.14
C GLN A 314 7.28 -8.69 6.53
N ILE A 315 7.87 -7.52 6.31
CA ILE A 315 7.25 -6.34 5.70
C ILE A 315 8.28 -5.80 4.70
N GLN A 316 8.01 -5.88 3.41
CA GLN A 316 9.04 -5.67 2.37
C GLN A 316 8.53 -4.88 1.16
N MET A 317 9.48 -4.42 0.36
CA MET A 317 9.23 -3.84 -0.96
C MET A 317 9.22 -4.93 -2.03
N CYS A 318 8.15 -5.01 -2.83
CA CYS A 318 8.08 -5.83 -4.04
C CYS A 318 8.51 -4.98 -5.24
N THR A 319 9.73 -5.19 -5.73
CA THR A 319 10.29 -4.43 -6.88
C THR A 319 9.75 -4.90 -8.24
N SER A 320 8.79 -5.83 -8.25
CA SER A 320 8.18 -6.38 -9.46
C SER A 320 6.68 -6.12 -9.62
N ALA A 321 6.02 -5.65 -8.56
CA ALA A 321 4.63 -5.19 -8.62
C ALA A 321 4.62 -3.67 -8.85
N PHE A 322 3.90 -3.21 -9.88
CA PHE A 322 3.89 -1.80 -10.29
C PHE A 322 2.47 -1.26 -10.39
N CYS A 323 2.31 0.01 -10.07
CA CYS A 323 1.15 0.80 -10.47
C CYS A 323 1.58 2.20 -10.96
N LYS A 324 0.62 2.89 -11.57
CA LYS A 324 0.73 4.31 -11.93
C LYS A 324 -0.36 5.10 -11.23
N THR A 325 0.00 6.18 -10.55
CA THR A 325 -0.93 7.17 -9.96
C THR A 325 -0.86 8.48 -10.75
N GLU A 326 -1.93 9.26 -10.75
CA GLU A 326 -1.93 10.56 -11.42
C GLU A 326 -1.09 11.58 -10.63
N ALA A 327 -0.15 12.23 -11.33
CA ALA A 327 0.64 13.31 -10.74
C ALA A 327 -0.25 14.54 -10.49
N VAL A 328 0.05 15.29 -9.42
CA VAL A 328 -0.64 16.54 -9.13
C VAL A 328 -0.31 17.58 -10.18
N GLN A 329 -1.35 18.23 -10.73
CA GLN A 329 -1.23 19.14 -11.88
C GLN A 329 -0.97 20.60 -11.51
N THR A 330 -1.29 21.01 -10.28
CA THR A 330 -1.16 22.39 -9.82
C THR A 330 -0.20 22.49 -8.63
N TYR A 331 0.48 23.63 -8.51
CA TYR A 331 1.39 23.85 -7.38
C TYR A 331 0.65 23.91 -6.03
N ALA A 332 -0.54 24.53 -5.99
CA ALA A 332 -1.34 24.63 -4.77
C ALA A 332 -1.73 23.24 -4.23
N SER A 333 -2.24 22.35 -5.09
CA SER A 333 -2.58 20.98 -4.70
C SER A 333 -1.32 20.20 -4.30
N LEU A 334 -0.18 20.44 -4.96
CA LEU A 334 1.08 19.80 -4.60
C LEU A 334 1.53 20.21 -3.20
N VAL A 335 1.46 21.49 -2.85
CA VAL A 335 1.81 21.99 -1.50
C VAL A 335 0.90 21.36 -0.44
N LYS A 336 -0.41 21.26 -0.69
CA LYS A 336 -1.37 20.59 0.21
C LYS A 336 -0.99 19.12 0.44
N GLN A 337 -0.67 18.39 -0.64
CA GLN A 337 -0.22 17.00 -0.55
C GLN A 337 1.10 16.88 0.25
N ARG A 338 2.09 17.73 -0.04
CA ARG A 338 3.41 17.70 0.61
C ARG A 338 3.35 18.03 2.08
N ARG A 339 2.52 19.01 2.45
CA ARG A 339 2.24 19.34 3.85
C ARG A 339 1.70 18.14 4.62
N ARG A 340 0.68 17.45 4.08
CA ARG A 340 0.11 16.24 4.70
C ARG A 340 1.19 15.17 4.89
N TRP A 341 1.94 14.87 3.84
CA TRP A 341 3.00 13.86 3.88
C TRP A 341 4.10 14.23 4.88
N PHE A 342 4.48 15.49 4.96
CA PHE A 342 5.50 15.98 5.89
C PHE A 342 5.05 15.86 7.35
N LEU A 343 3.85 16.33 7.69
CA LEU A 343 3.33 16.25 9.06
C LEU A 343 3.10 14.79 9.51
N GLY A 344 2.53 13.97 8.63
CA GLY A 344 2.38 12.54 8.87
C GLY A 344 3.72 11.81 8.99
N PHE A 345 4.73 12.22 8.21
CA PHE A 345 6.09 11.71 8.31
C PHE A 345 6.72 12.03 9.67
N ILE A 346 6.78 13.31 10.07
CA ILE A 346 7.53 13.74 11.27
C ILE A 346 6.97 13.06 12.52
N THR A 347 5.65 13.02 12.67
CA THR A 347 5.00 12.42 13.85
C THR A 347 5.25 10.91 13.92
N ASN A 348 5.10 10.19 12.81
CA ASN A 348 5.36 8.74 12.80
C ASN A 348 6.85 8.40 12.95
N GLU A 349 7.76 9.22 12.42
CA GLU A 349 9.21 9.04 12.64
C GLU A 349 9.56 9.19 14.13
N VAL A 350 9.00 10.17 14.83
CA VAL A 350 9.20 10.32 16.27
C VAL A 350 8.72 9.08 17.02
N CYS A 351 7.53 8.56 16.69
CA CYS A 351 7.04 7.31 17.30
C CYS A 351 7.97 6.12 17.04
N MET A 352 8.48 6.00 15.81
CA MET A 352 9.38 4.92 15.44
C MET A 352 10.74 5.02 16.16
N LEU A 353 11.35 6.21 16.19
CA LEU A 353 12.66 6.45 16.81
C LEU A 353 12.61 6.33 18.34
N THR A 354 11.46 6.56 18.95
CA THR A 354 11.27 6.46 20.41
C THR A 354 10.78 5.09 20.88
N ASP A 355 10.44 4.18 19.97
CA ASP A 355 10.06 2.81 20.33
C ASP A 355 11.28 1.88 20.45
N TRP A 356 11.65 1.57 21.69
CA TRP A 356 12.76 0.66 22.00
C TRP A 356 12.58 -0.76 21.44
N ARG A 357 11.33 -1.23 21.28
CA ARG A 357 11.06 -2.56 20.70
C ARG A 357 11.54 -2.61 19.25
N LEU A 358 11.39 -1.50 18.52
CA LEU A 358 11.86 -1.37 17.15
C LEU A 358 13.38 -1.24 17.07
N TRP A 359 14.04 -0.57 18.03
CA TRP A 359 15.50 -0.58 18.13
C TRP A 359 16.07 -1.98 18.31
N LYS A 360 15.43 -2.81 19.16
CA LYS A 360 15.84 -4.20 19.35
C LYS A 360 15.58 -5.05 18.09
N ARG A 361 14.42 -4.87 17.45
CA ARG A 361 14.01 -5.70 16.31
C ARG A 361 14.63 -5.27 14.99
N TYR A 362 14.82 -3.98 14.73
CA TYR A 362 15.29 -3.42 13.46
C TYR A 362 16.44 -2.41 13.63
N PRO A 363 17.53 -2.74 14.36
CA PRO A 363 18.56 -1.75 14.72
C PRO A 363 19.17 -1.05 13.50
N ALA A 364 19.44 -1.79 12.41
CA ALA A 364 19.99 -1.22 11.18
C ALA A 364 19.03 -0.23 10.52
N LEU A 365 17.74 -0.57 10.42
CA LEU A 365 16.72 0.32 9.87
C LEU A 365 16.61 1.59 10.69
N ILE A 366 16.44 1.47 12.01
CA ILE A 366 16.26 2.62 12.89
C ILE A 366 17.50 3.52 12.89
N LEU A 367 18.70 2.94 12.87
CA LEU A 367 19.95 3.69 12.74
C LEU A 367 20.01 4.45 11.41
N VAL A 368 19.72 3.80 10.29
CA VAL A 368 19.71 4.46 8.96
C VAL A 368 18.69 5.60 8.94
N ARG A 369 17.49 5.40 9.50
CA ARG A 369 16.46 6.45 9.59
C ARG A 369 16.87 7.62 10.46
N PHE A 370 17.46 7.34 11.62
CA PHE A 370 18.00 8.37 12.52
C PHE A 370 19.06 9.22 11.82
N MET A 371 19.99 8.58 11.12
CA MET A 371 21.06 9.27 10.40
C MET A 371 20.53 10.02 9.16
N GLN A 372 19.56 9.46 8.42
CA GLN A 372 18.87 10.14 7.31
C GLN A 372 18.11 11.39 7.77
N ASN A 373 17.46 11.35 8.94
CA ASN A 373 16.78 12.52 9.50
C ASN A 373 17.77 13.64 9.86
N THR A 374 18.99 13.28 10.28
CA THR A 374 20.07 14.24 10.47
C THR A 374 20.47 14.88 9.13
N ILE A 375 20.56 14.08 8.06
CA ILE A 375 20.87 14.57 6.71
C ILE A 375 19.73 15.34 6.10
N ARG A 376 18.44 15.09 6.36
CA ARG A 376 17.34 15.81 5.70
C ARG A 376 17.39 17.33 5.92
N THR A 377 18.13 17.79 6.94
CA THR A 377 18.56 19.19 7.09
C THR A 377 19.57 19.68 6.03
N THR A 378 19.97 18.85 5.07
CA THR A 378 20.90 19.18 3.97
C THR A 378 20.29 20.17 2.99
N ALA A 379 18.96 20.27 2.88
CA ALA A 379 18.34 21.38 2.17
C ALA A 379 18.74 22.73 2.79
N LEU A 380 18.78 22.80 4.14
CA LEU A 380 19.29 23.96 4.86
C LEU A 380 20.81 24.11 4.69
N LEU A 381 21.58 23.03 4.68
CA LEU A 381 23.03 23.11 4.45
C LEU A 381 23.38 23.58 3.05
N PHE A 382 22.65 23.13 2.03
CA PHE A 382 22.81 23.59 0.65
C PHE A 382 22.45 25.08 0.54
N PHE A 383 21.35 25.50 1.16
CA PHE A 383 20.99 26.91 1.24
C PHE A 383 22.06 27.76 1.94
N VAL A 384 22.53 27.33 3.11
CA VAL A 384 23.63 27.98 3.86
C VAL A 384 24.92 28.02 3.02
N MET A 385 25.23 26.95 2.29
CA MET A 385 26.40 26.88 1.41
C MET A 385 26.29 27.84 0.22
N VAL A 386 25.12 27.91 -0.43
CA VAL A 386 24.86 28.87 -1.51
C VAL A 386 24.96 30.30 -0.99
N LEU A 387 24.36 30.59 0.17
CA LEU A 387 24.49 31.89 0.81
C LEU A 387 25.95 32.21 1.14
N ALA A 388 26.72 31.29 1.72
CA ALA A 388 28.12 31.50 2.08
C ALA A 388 29.02 31.77 0.85
N LEU A 389 28.69 31.17 -0.30
CA LEU A 389 29.35 31.46 -1.57
C LEU A 389 28.95 32.83 -2.12
N LEU A 390 27.65 33.18 -2.08
CA LEU A 390 27.13 34.49 -2.51
C LEU A 390 27.67 35.65 -1.66
N THR A 391 27.79 35.44 -0.35
CA THR A 391 28.35 36.42 0.59
C THR A 391 29.88 36.39 0.64
N THR A 392 30.53 35.60 -0.21
CA THR A 392 32.00 35.44 -0.30
C THR A 392 32.67 35.00 1.01
N THR A 393 31.91 34.52 1.99
CA THR A 393 32.39 34.06 3.30
C THR A 393 33.13 32.72 3.20
N ALA A 394 32.78 31.89 2.21
CA ALA A 394 33.46 30.64 1.92
C ALA A 394 33.94 30.62 0.45
N SER A 395 35.13 30.09 0.20
CA SER A 395 35.62 29.82 -1.16
C SER A 395 35.26 28.39 -1.59
N VAL A 396 35.02 28.18 -2.88
CA VAL A 396 34.79 26.85 -3.48
C VAL A 396 35.92 25.87 -3.14
N ARG A 397 37.16 26.36 -2.95
CA ARG A 397 38.32 25.55 -2.56
C ARG A 397 38.19 24.93 -1.17
N ASN A 398 37.36 25.51 -0.30
CA ASN A 398 37.13 25.03 1.07
C ASN A 398 35.96 24.05 1.17
N LEU A 399 35.26 23.80 0.05
CA LEU A 399 34.17 22.84 -0.02
C LEU A 399 34.69 21.48 -0.48
N PRO A 400 34.13 20.36 0.02
CA PRO A 400 34.49 19.02 -0.42
C PRO A 400 33.87 18.70 -1.80
N VAL A 401 34.17 19.52 -2.82
CA VAL A 401 33.53 19.48 -4.15
C VAL A 401 33.74 18.13 -4.83
N GLY A 402 34.94 17.56 -4.76
CA GLY A 402 35.22 16.25 -5.35
C GLY A 402 34.35 15.14 -4.76
N PHE A 403 34.18 15.16 -3.43
CA PHE A 403 33.38 14.18 -2.73
C PHE A 403 31.86 14.37 -2.99
N MET A 404 31.37 15.62 -3.04
CA MET A 404 30.01 15.91 -3.48
C MET A 404 29.76 15.47 -4.93
N ALA A 405 30.71 15.72 -5.84
CA ALA A 405 30.61 15.31 -7.22
C ALA A 405 30.53 13.77 -7.37
N VAL A 406 31.35 13.02 -6.63
CA VAL A 406 31.28 11.55 -6.60
C VAL A 406 29.93 11.09 -6.07
N SER A 407 29.44 11.68 -4.97
CA SER A 407 28.12 11.36 -4.40
C SER A 407 26.98 11.53 -5.40
N LEU A 408 26.88 12.74 -5.96
CA LEU A 408 25.79 13.11 -6.84
C LEU A 408 25.91 12.34 -8.16
N GLY A 409 27.14 12.11 -8.64
CA GLY A 409 27.44 11.26 -9.78
C GLY A 409 26.97 9.82 -9.59
N LEU A 410 27.30 9.18 -8.47
CA LEU A 410 26.88 7.80 -8.18
C LEU A 410 25.36 7.66 -8.07
N ASN A 411 24.69 8.62 -7.41
CA ASN A 411 23.23 8.63 -7.34
C ASN A 411 22.61 8.88 -8.73
N TRP A 412 23.17 9.80 -9.51
CA TRP A 412 22.69 10.07 -10.87
C TRP A 412 22.86 8.85 -11.80
N LEU A 413 24.01 8.17 -11.76
CA LEU A 413 24.25 6.93 -12.51
C LEU A 413 23.23 5.84 -12.15
N LEU A 414 22.93 5.68 -10.87
CA LEU A 414 21.91 4.73 -10.41
C LEU A 414 20.52 5.11 -10.95
N MET A 415 20.20 6.40 -10.98
CA MET A 415 18.94 6.90 -11.53
C MET A 415 18.84 6.69 -13.04
N LEU A 416 19.93 6.91 -13.78
CA LEU A 416 20.01 6.59 -15.21
C LEU A 416 19.79 5.09 -15.45
N TYR A 417 20.38 4.22 -14.63
CA TYR A 417 20.13 2.78 -14.70
C TYR A 417 18.65 2.45 -14.50
N PHE A 418 18.00 2.99 -13.46
CA PHE A 418 16.57 2.75 -13.24
C PHE A 418 15.70 3.31 -14.37
N GLY A 419 16.02 4.49 -14.92
CA GLY A 419 15.33 5.02 -16.08
C GLY A 419 15.46 4.12 -17.30
N ALA A 420 16.66 3.64 -17.61
CA ALA A 420 16.89 2.71 -18.70
C ALA A 420 16.12 1.40 -18.48
N LYS A 421 16.20 0.81 -17.28
CA LYS A 421 15.54 -0.45 -16.94
C LYS A 421 14.02 -0.36 -16.99
N LEU A 422 13.45 0.78 -16.57
CA LEU A 422 12.01 1.03 -16.59
C LEU A 422 11.50 1.67 -17.89
N LYS A 423 12.38 1.92 -18.87
CA LYS A 423 12.08 2.69 -20.10
C LYS A 423 11.50 4.09 -19.81
N ARG A 424 11.92 4.70 -18.69
CA ARG A 424 11.53 6.06 -18.25
C ARG A 424 12.68 7.04 -18.51
N PHE A 425 12.86 7.41 -19.77
CA PHE A 425 13.93 8.33 -20.18
C PHE A 425 13.79 9.75 -19.62
N LYS A 426 12.64 10.14 -19.07
CA LYS A 426 12.50 11.43 -18.36
C LYS A 426 13.52 11.63 -17.23
N ILE A 427 14.08 10.53 -16.71
CA ILE A 427 15.11 10.56 -15.67
C ILE A 427 16.44 11.18 -16.13
N TRP A 428 16.67 11.39 -17.43
CA TRP A 428 17.84 12.15 -17.91
C TRP A 428 17.92 13.55 -17.26
N PHE A 429 16.77 14.12 -16.90
CA PHE A 429 16.66 15.39 -16.19
C PHE A 429 16.84 15.29 -14.66
N TYR A 430 17.22 14.13 -14.13
CA TYR A 430 17.44 13.94 -12.69
C TYR A 430 18.39 14.96 -12.05
N PRO A 431 19.45 15.49 -12.72
CA PRO A 431 20.27 16.54 -12.15
C PRO A 431 19.49 17.80 -11.71
N LEU A 432 18.32 18.06 -12.32
CA LEU A 432 17.44 19.14 -11.89
C LEU A 432 16.94 18.96 -10.44
N MET A 433 16.80 17.71 -9.98
CA MET A 433 16.44 17.39 -8.60
C MET A 433 17.49 17.88 -7.61
N PHE A 434 18.78 17.91 -7.97
CA PHE A 434 19.82 18.39 -7.05
C PHE A 434 19.71 19.88 -6.73
N VAL A 435 19.07 20.65 -7.62
CA VAL A 435 18.90 22.11 -7.45
C VAL A 435 17.49 22.43 -6.94
N LEU A 436 16.45 21.91 -7.58
CA LEU A 436 15.07 22.29 -7.27
C LEU A 436 14.53 21.59 -6.02
N ASN A 437 14.88 20.32 -5.81
CA ASN A 437 14.31 19.53 -4.70
C ASN A 437 14.69 20.10 -3.32
N PRO A 438 15.95 20.53 -3.06
CA PRO A 438 16.28 21.20 -1.80
C PRO A 438 15.44 22.45 -1.53
N LEU A 439 15.22 23.29 -2.55
CA LEU A 439 14.44 24.53 -2.44
C LEU A 439 12.97 24.23 -2.12
N PHE A 440 12.36 23.30 -2.88
CA PHE A 440 10.98 22.89 -2.65
C PHE A 440 10.80 22.21 -1.29
N ASN A 441 11.70 21.31 -0.89
CA ASN A 441 11.62 20.65 0.41
C ASN A 441 11.79 21.63 1.57
N TRP A 442 12.67 22.63 1.44
CA TRP A 442 12.77 23.69 2.44
C TRP A 442 11.46 24.47 2.55
N TYR A 443 10.89 24.89 1.42
CA TYR A 443 9.60 25.57 1.40
C TYR A 443 8.49 24.70 2.02
N TYR A 444 8.37 23.43 1.64
CA TYR A 444 7.36 22.51 2.19
C TYR A 444 7.53 22.30 3.70
N MET A 445 8.78 22.23 4.18
CA MET A 445 9.08 22.11 5.60
C MET A 445 8.64 23.36 6.37
N VAL A 446 9.05 24.55 5.92
CA VAL A 446 8.67 25.82 6.57
C VAL A 446 7.16 26.01 6.54
N TYR A 447 6.55 25.84 5.37
CA TYR A 447 5.09 25.92 5.22
C TYR A 447 4.38 24.90 6.10
N GLY A 448 4.84 23.65 6.12
CA GLY A 448 4.26 22.58 6.93
C GLY A 448 4.34 22.85 8.43
N ILE A 449 5.45 23.42 8.92
CA ILE A 449 5.59 23.81 10.34
C ILE A 449 4.66 24.97 10.68
N LEU A 450 4.65 26.04 9.86
CA LEU A 450 3.83 27.22 10.11
C LEU A 450 2.32 26.93 10.01
N THR A 451 1.95 25.93 9.21
CA THR A 451 0.56 25.49 9.02
C THR A 451 0.24 24.20 9.78
N ALA A 452 1.10 23.74 10.69
CA ALA A 452 0.91 22.48 11.39
C ALA A 452 -0.42 22.47 12.16
N GLY A 453 -0.77 23.60 12.78
CA GLY A 453 -2.01 23.76 13.53
C GLY A 453 -3.30 23.67 12.70
N GLN A 454 -3.26 23.83 11.38
CA GLN A 454 -4.45 23.76 10.52
C GLN A 454 -4.92 22.31 10.33
N ARG A 455 -6.18 22.01 10.60
CA ARG A 455 -6.75 20.67 10.36
C ARG A 455 -7.49 20.64 9.02
N THR A 456 -6.75 20.67 7.92
CA THR A 456 -7.30 20.53 6.56
C THR A 456 -7.00 19.16 5.98
N TRP A 457 -8.02 18.52 5.41
CA TRP A 457 -7.91 17.25 4.70
C TRP A 457 -7.25 17.49 3.33
N GLY A 458 -6.00 17.05 3.15
CA GLY A 458 -5.20 17.35 1.96
C GLY A 458 -5.12 16.19 0.97
N GLY A 459 -6.20 15.92 0.23
CA GLY A 459 -6.11 15.24 -1.07
C GLY A 459 -5.69 16.25 -2.17
N PRO A 460 -5.25 15.81 -3.36
CA PRO A 460 -5.02 16.71 -4.51
C PRO A 460 -6.26 17.54 -4.91
N ARG A 461 -7.44 17.17 -4.40
CA ARG A 461 -8.77 17.68 -4.77
C ARG A 461 -9.67 18.06 -3.56
N ALA A 462 -9.12 18.35 -2.38
CA ALA A 462 -9.94 18.66 -1.19
C ALA A 462 -9.60 20.03 -0.57
N ASP A 463 -10.60 20.91 -0.56
CA ASP A 463 -10.57 22.28 -0.04
C ASP A 463 -11.61 22.38 1.14
N ALA A 464 -11.35 23.07 2.25
CA ALA A 464 -12.11 23.13 3.53
C ALA A 464 -12.15 24.50 4.31
N ALA A 465 -13.31 24.94 4.85
CA ALA A 465 -13.54 26.11 5.75
C ALA A 465 -14.14 25.83 7.16
N ALA A 466 -14.13 26.86 8.05
CA ALA A 466 -14.26 26.90 9.54
C ALA A 466 -15.60 26.52 10.18
N ALA A 467 -15.53 26.17 11.48
CA ALA A 467 -16.66 25.96 12.40
C ALA A 467 -16.67 26.96 13.57
N ASP A 468 -17.86 27.29 14.09
CA ASP A 468 -18.08 28.23 15.20
C ASP A 468 -18.98 27.65 16.32
N MET A 469 -19.15 28.39 17.43
CA MET A 469 -19.68 27.89 18.73
C MET A 469 -21.05 27.17 18.72
N HIS A 470 -21.94 27.52 17.79
CA HIS A 470 -23.30 26.97 17.71
C HIS A 470 -23.46 25.81 16.72
N THR A 471 -22.42 25.48 15.97
CA THR A 471 -22.42 24.42 14.96
C THR A 471 -21.51 23.26 15.39
N THR A 472 -21.95 22.03 15.18
CA THR A 472 -21.04 20.88 15.28
C THR A 472 -20.04 20.91 14.12
N ALA A 473 -18.87 20.27 14.28
CA ALA A 473 -17.85 20.20 13.22
C ALA A 473 -18.41 19.62 11.90
N ARG A 474 -19.48 18.81 11.99
CA ARG A 474 -20.24 18.25 10.88
C ARG A 474 -21.17 19.28 10.21
N GLU A 475 -21.92 20.07 10.98
CA GLU A 475 -22.81 21.11 10.43
C GLU A 475 -22.06 22.27 9.80
N ALA A 476 -20.89 22.63 10.36
CA ALA A 476 -20.01 23.63 9.77
C ALA A 476 -19.44 23.19 8.42
N ALA A 477 -19.17 21.89 8.25
CA ALA A 477 -18.72 21.32 6.98
C ALA A 477 -19.83 21.37 5.91
N GLU A 478 -21.08 21.05 6.29
CA GLU A 478 -22.24 21.10 5.39
C GLU A 478 -22.66 22.55 5.00
N GLN A 479 -22.44 23.54 5.87
CA GLN A 479 -22.71 24.96 5.57
C GLN A 479 -21.65 25.60 4.67
N ALA A 480 -20.37 25.28 4.88
CA ALA A 480 -19.27 25.74 4.04
C ALA A 480 -19.42 25.24 2.58
N GLU A 481 -19.93 24.02 2.40
CA GLU A 481 -20.22 23.40 1.11
C GLU A 481 -21.31 24.13 0.30
N ARG A 482 -22.30 24.75 0.97
CA ARG A 482 -23.37 25.51 0.31
C ARG A 482 -22.96 26.91 -0.15
N GLN A 483 -21.88 27.47 0.39
CA GLN A 483 -21.48 28.87 0.16
C GLN A 483 -20.29 29.02 -0.80
N GLY A 484 -19.64 27.92 -1.21
CA GLY A 484 -18.57 27.94 -2.23
C GLY A 484 -17.27 28.61 -1.79
N ASP A 485 -17.07 28.79 -0.48
CA ASP A 485 -15.90 29.43 0.13
C ASP A 485 -15.20 28.43 1.08
N GLU A 486 -14.57 27.42 0.48
CA GLU A 486 -13.81 26.37 1.15
C GLU A 486 -12.38 26.88 1.43
N LEU A 487 -11.90 27.03 2.69
CA LEU A 487 -10.55 27.60 2.93
C LEU A 487 -10.21 28.32 4.25
N ASN A 488 -10.64 27.89 5.45
CA ASN A 488 -9.91 28.08 6.73
C ASN A 488 -10.72 27.61 7.95
N ILE A 489 -10.27 26.62 8.73
CA ILE A 489 -10.75 26.39 10.11
C ILE A 489 -9.68 26.88 11.09
N VAL A 490 -10.03 27.75 12.04
CA VAL A 490 -9.15 28.18 13.14
C VAL A 490 -9.35 27.23 14.33
N PRO A 491 -8.48 26.24 14.54
CA PRO A 491 -8.77 25.15 15.47
C PRO A 491 -8.61 25.54 16.95
N GLU A 492 -8.11 26.74 17.19
CA GLU A 492 -7.96 27.34 18.52
C GLU A 492 -9.33 27.60 19.20
N THR A 493 -10.43 27.66 18.44
CA THR A 493 -11.80 27.85 18.95
C THR A 493 -12.46 26.56 19.45
N PHE A 494 -11.94 25.38 19.09
CA PHE A 494 -12.56 24.11 19.48
C PHE A 494 -12.39 23.77 20.95
N LYS A 495 -11.28 24.20 21.55
CA LYS A 495 -11.01 23.94 22.97
C LYS A 495 -11.92 24.78 23.88
N PRO A 496 -12.07 26.10 23.67
CA PRO A 496 -13.10 26.90 24.34
C PRO A 496 -14.52 26.39 24.08
N ALA A 497 -14.85 25.96 22.85
CA ALA A 497 -16.20 25.48 22.53
C ALA A 497 -16.53 24.11 23.17
N LYS A 498 -15.55 23.19 23.25
CA LYS A 498 -15.69 21.89 23.94
C LYS A 498 -15.73 22.07 25.46
N GLU A 499 -14.89 22.96 26.01
CA GLU A 499 -14.92 23.33 27.43
C GLU A 499 -16.25 24.03 27.78
N ALA A 500 -16.74 24.94 26.94
CA ALA A 500 -18.06 25.56 27.12
C ALA A 500 -19.20 24.52 27.04
N ARG A 501 -19.15 23.55 26.13
CA ARG A 501 -20.12 22.44 26.05
C ARG A 501 -20.02 21.49 27.25
N ALA A 502 -18.82 21.26 27.77
CA ALA A 502 -18.59 20.47 28.97
C ALA A 502 -19.14 21.19 30.21
N ILE A 503 -18.95 22.51 30.33
CA ILE A 503 -19.51 23.34 31.40
C ILE A 503 -21.05 23.38 31.31
N VAL A 504 -21.61 23.47 30.10
CA VAL A 504 -23.08 23.36 29.88
C VAL A 504 -23.61 21.97 30.27
N ARG A 505 -22.83 20.90 30.03
CA ARG A 505 -23.15 19.53 30.48
C ARG A 505 -23.00 19.33 31.98
N GLU A 506 -21.98 19.93 32.62
CA GLU A 506 -21.79 19.89 34.08
C GLU A 506 -22.90 20.61 34.84
N ASN A 507 -23.46 21.68 34.26
CA ASN A 507 -24.63 22.38 34.81
C ASN A 507 -25.95 21.58 34.74
N GLN A 508 -25.95 20.36 34.15
CA GLN A 508 -27.14 19.49 34.05
C GLN A 508 -27.11 18.27 35.01
N GLY A 509 -26.34 18.30 36.10
CA GLY A 509 -26.39 17.29 37.17
C GLY A 509 -25.34 16.17 37.04
N PRO A 510 -25.07 15.41 38.12
CA PRO A 510 -23.71 15.04 38.48
C PRO A 510 -23.18 13.82 37.70
N GLY A 511 -22.13 14.04 36.93
CA GLY A 511 -21.29 13.00 36.32
C GLY A 511 -19.91 12.95 36.98
N ILE A 512 -19.46 11.73 37.29
CA ILE A 512 -18.20 11.34 37.96
C ILE A 512 -16.96 12.07 37.37
N PRO A 513 -15.98 12.51 38.18
CA PRO A 513 -14.81 13.23 37.69
C PRO A 513 -13.95 12.35 36.78
N ILE A 514 -13.72 12.83 35.55
CA ILE A 514 -12.85 12.19 34.56
C ILE A 514 -11.39 12.43 34.97
N VAL A 515 -10.76 11.40 35.56
CA VAL A 515 -9.32 11.37 35.79
C VAL A 515 -8.59 11.30 34.45
N ARG A 516 -7.71 12.28 34.16
CA ARG A 516 -6.78 12.23 33.02
C ARG A 516 -5.89 11.00 33.12
N LYS A 517 -6.20 9.94 32.37
CA LYS A 517 -5.26 8.84 32.11
C LYS A 517 -4.33 9.24 30.97
N ARG A 518 -3.04 9.26 31.26
CA ARG A 518 -1.94 9.41 30.29
C ARG A 518 -2.15 8.42 29.13
N SER A 519 -2.11 8.91 27.90
CA SER A 519 -2.20 8.08 26.68
C SER A 519 -1.05 7.08 26.65
N VAL A 520 -1.36 5.81 26.85
CA VAL A 520 -0.45 4.70 26.55
C VAL A 520 -1.14 3.84 25.50
N VAL A 521 -1.17 4.32 24.25
CA VAL A 521 -1.47 3.45 23.10
C VAL A 521 -0.19 2.70 22.76
N ARG A 522 0.13 1.68 23.56
CA ARG A 522 1.13 0.67 23.22
C ARG A 522 0.42 -0.67 23.15
N PRO A 523 0.59 -1.43 22.05
CA PRO A 523 0.25 -2.85 22.07
C PRO A 523 0.94 -3.50 23.28
N PRO A 524 0.29 -4.41 24.01
CA PRO A 524 0.93 -5.12 25.13
C PRO A 524 2.24 -5.77 24.69
N ASP A 525 3.24 -5.84 25.57
CA ASP A 525 4.54 -6.47 25.27
C ASP A 525 4.42 -7.96 24.91
N VAL A 526 3.31 -8.59 25.30
CA VAL A 526 2.97 -9.99 25.05
C VAL A 526 1.71 -10.04 24.19
N VAL A 527 1.85 -9.83 22.88
CA VAL A 527 0.81 -10.28 21.94
C VAL A 527 1.00 -11.77 21.77
N ASP A 528 0.15 -12.54 22.46
CA ASP A 528 0.27 -13.99 22.48
C ASP A 528 0.21 -14.54 21.05
N GLY A 529 1.27 -15.25 20.69
CA GLY A 529 1.62 -15.61 19.33
C GLY A 529 1.01 -16.93 18.89
N GLN A 530 -0.04 -17.40 19.55
CA GLN A 530 -0.69 -18.65 19.20
C GLN A 530 -1.47 -18.47 17.90
N PHE A 531 -0.91 -19.03 16.84
CA PHE A 531 -1.73 -19.51 15.74
C PHE A 531 -2.69 -20.51 16.37
N SER A 532 -3.98 -20.19 16.46
CA SER A 532 -4.94 -21.27 16.46
C SER A 532 -4.83 -21.91 15.08
N GLY A 533 -3.98 -22.93 14.96
CA GLY A 533 -4.20 -23.97 13.98
C GLY A 533 -5.65 -24.47 14.10
N PRO A 534 -6.19 -25.14 13.07
CA PRO A 534 -7.57 -25.62 13.09
C PRO A 534 -7.85 -26.25 14.45
N ARG A 535 -8.76 -25.64 15.21
CA ARG A 535 -9.23 -26.27 16.45
C ARG A 535 -9.79 -27.60 15.98
N ASN A 536 -9.14 -28.67 16.39
CA ASN A 536 -9.65 -30.01 16.22
C ASN A 536 -10.90 -30.06 17.10
N ILE A 537 -12.04 -29.68 16.52
CA ILE A 537 -13.34 -29.90 17.13
C ILE A 537 -13.44 -31.41 17.19
N LYS A 538 -13.21 -31.99 18.37
CA LYS A 538 -13.52 -33.40 18.63
C LYS A 538 -15.00 -33.55 18.31
N GLY A 539 -15.32 -34.14 17.17
CA GLY A 539 -16.71 -34.28 16.72
C GLY A 539 -16.95 -34.45 15.22
N THR A 540 -15.94 -34.43 14.35
CA THR A 540 -16.16 -34.73 12.92
C THR A 540 -15.00 -35.53 12.34
N MET A 541 -15.25 -36.80 12.03
CA MET A 541 -14.32 -37.68 11.33
C MET A 541 -14.17 -37.24 9.88
N TYR A 542 -13.06 -36.58 9.52
CA TYR A 542 -12.47 -36.73 8.19
C TYR A 542 -10.95 -36.73 8.31
N THR A 543 -10.37 -37.87 7.97
CA THR A 543 -8.94 -38.18 8.06
C THR A 543 -8.15 -37.42 6.99
N THR A 544 -7.16 -36.65 7.44
CA THR A 544 -6.14 -36.04 6.59
C THR A 544 -5.18 -37.13 6.11
N ARG A 545 -5.08 -37.39 4.79
CA ARG A 545 -4.04 -38.27 4.20
C ARG A 545 -2.95 -37.42 3.55
N ARG A 546 -1.79 -37.31 4.20
CA ARG A 546 -0.52 -36.86 3.59
C ARG A 546 0.23 -38.08 3.05
N HIS A 547 0.79 -37.91 1.85
CA HIS A 547 1.73 -38.78 1.12
C HIS A 547 1.24 -40.15 0.66
N LEU A 548 1.22 -40.34 -0.67
CA LEU A 548 1.81 -41.49 -1.38
C LEU A 548 1.96 -41.16 -2.88
N GLN A 549 3.12 -41.53 -3.43
CA GLN A 549 3.46 -41.50 -4.85
C GLN A 549 2.77 -42.66 -5.58
N HIS A 550 2.34 -42.42 -6.83
CA HIS A 550 1.84 -43.37 -7.85
C HIS A 550 0.64 -44.28 -7.49
N ALA A 551 -0.53 -44.01 -8.10
CA ALA A 551 -1.34 -44.96 -8.89
C ALA A 551 -2.68 -44.35 -9.38
N GLU A 552 -3.06 -44.77 -10.59
CA GLU A 552 -4.23 -44.65 -11.49
C GLU A 552 -5.64 -44.17 -11.04
N PRO A 553 -6.54 -43.83 -12.01
CA PRO A 553 -7.68 -42.93 -11.82
C PRO A 553 -8.96 -43.68 -11.45
N ILE A 554 -9.61 -43.32 -10.33
CA ILE A 554 -10.96 -43.81 -10.02
C ILE A 554 -11.86 -42.72 -9.43
N SER A 555 -12.99 -42.58 -10.11
CA SER A 555 -14.34 -42.09 -9.76
C SER A 555 -14.54 -40.69 -9.18
N GLU A 556 -15.29 -39.90 -9.97
CA GLU A 556 -16.17 -38.83 -9.51
C GLU A 556 -17.02 -39.30 -8.32
N GLN A 557 -16.79 -38.74 -7.13
CA GLN A 557 -17.83 -38.54 -6.10
C GLN A 557 -17.24 -37.81 -4.88
N ALA A 558 -17.64 -36.55 -4.70
CA ALA A 558 -18.01 -35.90 -3.44
C ALA A 558 -18.09 -34.38 -3.65
N ASN A 559 -19.18 -33.91 -4.27
CA ASN A 559 -19.60 -32.50 -4.17
C ASN A 559 -20.51 -32.37 -2.94
N PRO A 560 -20.28 -31.40 -2.04
CA PRO A 560 -21.11 -31.22 -0.83
C PRO A 560 -22.37 -30.37 -1.10
N TRP A 561 -22.88 -30.32 -2.33
CA TRP A 561 -24.04 -29.53 -2.74
C TRP A 561 -25.05 -30.43 -3.46
N PRO A 562 -26.38 -30.22 -3.32
CA PRO A 562 -27.40 -31.15 -3.80
C PRO A 562 -27.31 -31.35 -5.31
N ALA A 563 -27.31 -32.62 -5.73
CA ALA A 563 -27.38 -33.01 -7.13
C ALA A 563 -28.86 -33.12 -7.55
N TYR A 564 -29.17 -32.53 -8.70
CA TYR A 564 -30.45 -32.66 -9.37
C TYR A 564 -30.28 -33.55 -10.59
N ASP A 565 -31.24 -34.44 -10.83
CA ASP A 565 -31.25 -35.27 -12.03
C ASP A 565 -31.53 -34.44 -13.29
N ALA A 566 -31.35 -35.04 -14.47
CA ALA A 566 -31.51 -34.39 -15.77
C ALA A 566 -32.89 -33.73 -16.00
N ASP A 567 -33.89 -34.19 -15.24
CA ASP A 567 -35.29 -33.74 -15.25
C ASP A 567 -35.63 -32.71 -14.16
N GLY A 568 -34.65 -32.27 -13.36
CA GLY A 568 -34.81 -31.18 -12.40
C GLY A 568 -35.44 -31.57 -11.05
N THR A 569 -35.48 -32.86 -10.71
CA THR A 569 -35.87 -33.35 -9.38
C THR A 569 -34.66 -33.53 -8.45
N LEU A 570 -34.80 -33.06 -7.20
CA LEU A 570 -33.81 -33.17 -6.12
C LEU A 570 -33.56 -34.63 -5.73
N THR A 571 -32.32 -35.07 -5.79
CA THR A 571 -31.90 -36.29 -5.10
C THR A 571 -31.37 -35.92 -3.72
N HIS A 572 -32.14 -36.28 -2.70
CA HIS A 572 -31.90 -36.08 -1.26
C HIS A 572 -31.92 -34.63 -0.73
N GLY A 573 -32.98 -34.32 0.03
CA GLY A 573 -33.10 -33.11 0.84
C GLY A 573 -32.16 -33.14 2.04
N GLY A 574 -31.11 -32.32 1.97
CA GLY A 574 -30.30 -31.93 3.12
C GLY A 574 -30.79 -30.60 3.71
N GLU A 575 -30.47 -30.34 4.98
CA GLU A 575 -30.95 -29.20 5.81
C GLU A 575 -30.64 -27.78 5.27
N GLY A 576 -30.14 -27.62 4.05
CA GLY A 576 -29.88 -26.32 3.40
C GLY A 576 -31.12 -25.65 2.78
N ASP A 577 -32.24 -26.37 2.63
CA ASP A 577 -33.46 -25.85 1.97
C ASP A 577 -34.28 -24.86 2.83
N ALA A 578 -33.94 -24.72 4.10
CA ALA A 578 -34.68 -23.87 5.05
C ALA A 578 -34.34 -22.36 4.96
N TYR A 579 -33.33 -21.96 4.18
CA TYR A 579 -32.79 -20.58 4.23
C TYR A 579 -32.71 -19.83 2.90
N MET A 580 -33.27 -20.38 1.81
CA MET A 580 -33.40 -19.65 0.54
C MET A 580 -34.82 -19.09 0.38
N SER A 581 -34.92 -17.79 0.07
CA SER A 581 -36.19 -17.19 -0.33
C SER A 581 -36.68 -17.80 -1.65
N ASP A 582 -37.99 -17.86 -1.88
CA ASP A 582 -38.56 -18.43 -3.12
C ASP A 582 -38.13 -17.67 -4.38
N GLU A 583 -37.76 -16.40 -4.22
CA GLU A 583 -37.22 -15.57 -5.30
C GLU A 583 -35.79 -15.97 -5.67
N ASP A 584 -34.97 -16.33 -4.69
CA ASP A 584 -33.59 -16.83 -4.91
C ASP A 584 -33.59 -18.20 -5.57
N LYS A 585 -34.54 -19.08 -5.20
CA LYS A 585 -34.75 -20.37 -5.86
C LYS A 585 -35.11 -20.19 -7.35
N ARG A 586 -35.98 -19.22 -7.65
CA ARG A 586 -36.34 -18.86 -9.04
C ARG A 586 -35.16 -18.27 -9.82
N LYS A 587 -34.41 -17.32 -9.24
CA LYS A 587 -33.23 -16.72 -9.88
C LYS A 587 -32.15 -17.76 -10.17
N TYR A 588 -31.95 -18.70 -9.24
CA TYR A 588 -31.02 -19.81 -9.42
C TYR A 588 -31.43 -20.76 -10.55
N ALA A 589 -32.71 -21.13 -10.63
CA ALA A 589 -33.24 -21.97 -11.70
C ALA A 589 -33.11 -21.30 -13.09
N ILE A 590 -33.44 -20.01 -13.18
CA ILE A 590 -33.31 -19.23 -14.41
C ILE A 590 -31.84 -19.14 -14.86
N ALA A 591 -30.90 -18.92 -13.93
CA ALA A 591 -29.47 -18.88 -14.23
C ALA A 591 -28.95 -20.22 -14.76
N HIS A 592 -29.43 -21.34 -14.22
CA HIS A 592 -29.05 -22.67 -14.68
C HIS A 592 -29.62 -22.99 -16.07
N GLN A 593 -30.86 -22.57 -16.35
CA GLN A 593 -31.50 -22.73 -17.64
C GLN A 593 -30.81 -21.88 -18.73
N ALA A 594 -30.42 -20.64 -18.42
CA ALA A 594 -29.64 -19.78 -19.30
C ALA A 594 -28.23 -20.36 -19.59
N ARG A 595 -27.63 -21.06 -18.62
CA ARG A 595 -26.34 -21.76 -18.80
C ARG A 595 -26.47 -22.97 -19.72
N ARG A 596 -27.56 -23.75 -19.64
CA ARG A 596 -27.84 -24.87 -20.57
C ARG A 596 -28.03 -24.36 -22.00
N LEU A 597 -28.83 -23.31 -22.19
CA LEU A 597 -29.07 -22.71 -23.50
C LEU A 597 -27.77 -22.17 -24.15
N ARG A 598 -26.84 -21.60 -23.37
CA ARG A 598 -25.52 -21.18 -23.87
C ARG A 598 -24.60 -22.34 -24.27
N LEU A 599 -24.75 -23.50 -23.63
CA LEU A 599 -23.98 -24.70 -23.98
C LEU A 599 -24.55 -25.37 -25.24
N GLU A 600 -25.86 -25.31 -25.44
CA GLU A 600 -26.55 -25.80 -26.65
C GLU A 600 -26.34 -24.88 -27.87
N GLN A 601 -26.09 -23.58 -27.67
CA GLN A 601 -25.83 -22.60 -28.72
C GLN A 601 -24.36 -22.52 -29.18
N ARG A 602 -23.44 -23.34 -28.65
CA ARG A 602 -22.09 -23.43 -29.21
C ARG A 602 -22.12 -24.11 -30.58
N PRO A 603 -21.57 -23.50 -31.65
CA PRO A 603 -21.50 -24.15 -32.95
C PRO A 603 -20.66 -25.42 -32.84
N ARG A 604 -21.24 -26.56 -33.25
CA ARG A 604 -20.53 -27.84 -33.40
C ARG A 604 -19.50 -27.68 -34.51
N THR A 605 -18.23 -27.46 -34.14
CA THR A 605 -17.11 -27.65 -35.07
C THR A 605 -17.03 -29.15 -35.41
N GLY A 606 -17.23 -29.49 -36.67
CA GLY A 606 -17.16 -30.86 -37.19
C GLY A 606 -15.76 -31.50 -37.10
N PRO A 607 -15.67 -32.82 -37.32
CA PRO A 607 -14.53 -33.64 -36.92
C PRO A 607 -13.37 -33.54 -37.93
N GLY A 608 -12.25 -32.98 -37.48
CA GLY A 608 -10.98 -32.99 -38.22
C GLY A 608 -9.97 -33.94 -37.57
N LEU A 609 -9.86 -35.15 -38.14
CA LEU A 609 -8.67 -36.00 -38.21
C LEU A 609 -7.83 -36.20 -36.93
N ASN A 610 -8.18 -37.24 -36.16
CA ASN A 610 -7.22 -38.03 -35.39
C ASN A 610 -6.77 -39.23 -36.24
N ALA A 611 -5.46 -39.36 -36.52
CA ALA A 611 -4.85 -40.67 -36.76
C ALA A 611 -3.32 -40.62 -36.63
N ARG A 612 -2.80 -41.54 -35.78
CA ARG A 612 -1.39 -41.95 -35.60
C ARG A 612 -0.54 -40.93 -34.83
N TRP A 613 0.05 -41.24 -33.68
CA TRP A 613 0.88 -42.41 -33.38
C TRP A 613 0.89 -42.73 -31.88
N HIS A 614 0.49 -43.96 -31.52
CA HIS A 614 1.05 -44.69 -30.39
C HIS A 614 1.70 -45.94 -30.97
N ASN A 615 3.01 -46.08 -30.77
CA ASN A 615 3.76 -47.33 -30.57
C ASN A 615 5.24 -47.10 -30.91
N SER A 616 6.10 -47.16 -29.91
CA SER A 616 7.51 -47.51 -30.08
C SER A 616 7.91 -48.39 -28.88
N PRO A 617 8.42 -49.61 -29.12
CA PRO A 617 8.73 -50.57 -28.08
C PRO A 617 10.13 -50.34 -27.48
N GLN A 618 10.31 -50.90 -26.28
CA GLN A 618 11.57 -51.07 -25.58
C GLN A 618 12.63 -51.78 -26.43
N ALA A 619 13.88 -51.33 -26.34
CA ALA A 619 15.06 -52.16 -26.53
C ALA A 619 16.20 -51.66 -25.64
N ASN A 620 16.69 -52.57 -24.79
CA ASN A 620 17.96 -52.49 -24.05
C ASN A 620 19.15 -52.61 -25.01
N GLU A 621 20.30 -52.03 -24.63
CA GLU A 621 21.68 -52.56 -24.73
C GLU A 621 22.67 -51.40 -24.50
N THR A 622 23.25 -51.27 -23.31
CA THR A 622 24.62 -51.70 -22.93
C THR A 622 25.81 -51.08 -23.68
N SER A 623 26.62 -50.38 -22.86
CA SER A 623 28.09 -50.50 -22.74
C SER A 623 29.03 -49.52 -23.49
N GLN A 624 29.82 -48.83 -22.63
CA GLN A 624 31.27 -48.58 -22.70
C GLN A 624 31.88 -47.49 -23.61
N GLY A 625 32.81 -46.73 -22.99
CA GLY A 625 34.03 -46.17 -23.61
C GLY A 625 33.99 -44.68 -23.92
N ARG A 626 34.35 -43.76 -23.01
CA ARG A 626 35.70 -43.17 -22.82
C ARG A 626 36.35 -42.60 -24.10
N ASN A 627 36.38 -41.27 -24.25
CA ASN A 627 37.61 -40.43 -24.19
C ASN A 627 37.44 -39.05 -24.84
N GLN A 628 37.81 -38.03 -24.04
CA GLN A 628 38.64 -36.84 -24.37
C GLN A 628 38.20 -35.89 -25.49
N VAL A 629 37.88 -34.63 -25.16
CA VAL A 629 38.76 -33.43 -25.07
C VAL A 629 38.48 -32.57 -26.31
N ASP A 630 37.85 -31.42 -26.10
CA ASP A 630 38.42 -30.13 -26.52
C ASP A 630 37.57 -28.96 -26.01
N GLU A 631 38.24 -28.09 -25.26
CA GLU A 631 37.83 -26.73 -24.95
C GLU A 631 37.84 -25.89 -26.21
N VAL A 632 36.79 -25.11 -26.46
CA VAL A 632 36.94 -23.81 -27.14
C VAL A 632 35.97 -22.82 -26.50
N GLY A 633 36.53 -21.88 -25.74
CA GLY A 633 35.85 -20.65 -25.33
C GLY A 633 35.89 -19.59 -26.44
N ILE A 634 35.55 -18.35 -26.03
CA ILE A 634 35.50 -17.09 -26.81
C ILE A 634 34.10 -16.83 -27.38
N ALA A 635 33.24 -16.12 -26.65
CA ALA A 635 33.13 -14.66 -26.51
C ALA A 635 32.48 -13.99 -27.73
N PHE A 636 31.26 -13.47 -27.55
CA PHE A 636 30.91 -12.05 -27.52
C PHE A 636 29.52 -11.86 -26.89
#